data_AF-A0A6G2KB33-F1
#
_entry.id   AF-A0A6G2KB33-F1
#
_cell.length_a   1.000
_cell.length_b   1.000
_cell.length_c   1.000
_cell.angle_alpha   90.00
_cell.angle_beta   90.00
_cell.angle_gamma   90.00
#
_symmetry.space_group_name_H-M   'P 1'
#
loop_
_entity.id
_entity.type
_entity.pdbx_description
1 polymer ?
#
loop_
_entity_poly.entity_id
_entity_poly.type
_entity_poly.pdbx_seq_one_letter_code
_entity_poly.pdbx_strand_id
1 'polypeptide(L)'
;MYSGEPTVNTALAEVLQDMRHDWNVGGEKQGRILKTGKKPDIYITERGSMPVIIETEWMPAHTLKDDVETKLGVENIDGQKIEAVIGIRLPERLKQYEHKELRTRLRVANDLEYAAYTPERFPKDGWLTGDLTYIAATAQIIAVSRTKVEDSVSAMLDSINSISKLVNECGPDIKRKIAEILNQKQNTQTWRMAGLILSNALVFHTHIAGHRGIKTIMDISVVGQIPPLSLLGVWDKILGINYYAIFKVARNILSSLDTNTAHEVVEHLVNMSNRINRTGLRHSTDMYGELIQKMIEDRKTLASFYTRPESASLLAGLVTPQPDSPLYNSGESISSVRIMDPACGTGTLLTSLYRNLIRNYEINGGNMKNIHAKMVGECIHGFDVLPSAVHLTASALADVFPSMIFEESKVATTFLGMHGGALHLGSLDLILETPTFDQKGMLITSGGEKPYHSHELHGMLFDMVIMNPPFTSNTREGGREGHAIFSSFGIDAKMQKEMSKREKKIFHETCADGNAGEASNFMAIADRKLKPGGTLGLVLPATLVSGSSWIKTREMLKLKYEDLIVVSI
;
A
#
# COMPACT_ATOMS: atom_id res chain seq x y z
N MET A 1 13.95 -31.21 34.49
CA MET A 1 14.85 -30.08 34.81
C MET A 1 14.12 -28.81 34.44
N TYR A 2 14.24 -27.74 35.23
CA TYR A 2 13.67 -26.44 34.85
C TYR A 2 14.44 -25.87 33.65
N SER A 3 13.76 -25.38 32.62
CA SER A 3 14.41 -24.75 31.47
C SER A 3 14.92 -23.36 31.85
N GLY A 4 16.22 -23.11 31.68
CA GLY A 4 16.80 -21.77 31.81
C GLY A 4 16.46 -20.87 30.62
N GLU A 5 16.66 -19.55 30.78
CA GLU A 5 16.44 -18.53 29.73
C GLU A 5 17.10 -18.89 28.38
N PRO A 6 18.35 -19.37 28.30
CA PRO A 6 18.95 -19.75 27.02
C PRO A 6 18.20 -20.85 26.26
N THR A 7 17.48 -21.73 26.99
CA THR A 7 16.72 -22.84 26.40
C THR A 7 15.44 -22.34 25.75
N VAL A 8 14.71 -21.43 26.42
CA VAL A 8 13.51 -20.80 25.86
C VAL A 8 13.87 -19.83 24.74
N ASN A 9 15.00 -19.12 24.83
CA ASN A 9 15.46 -18.21 23.77
C ASN A 9 15.80 -18.98 22.49
N THR A 10 16.45 -20.14 22.62
CA THR A 10 16.69 -21.03 21.47
C THR A 10 15.36 -21.51 20.87
N ALA A 11 14.41 -21.97 21.70
CA ALA A 11 13.11 -22.46 21.20
C ALA A 11 12.27 -21.34 20.55
N LEU A 12 12.31 -20.13 21.11
CA LEU A 12 11.65 -18.94 20.60
C LEU A 12 12.23 -18.52 19.24
N ALA A 13 13.56 -18.46 19.13
CA ALA A 13 14.26 -18.17 17.88
C ALA A 13 13.86 -19.16 16.76
N GLU A 14 13.80 -20.45 17.07
CA GLU A 14 13.40 -21.49 16.12
C GLU A 14 11.92 -21.38 15.70
N VAL A 15 11.02 -20.92 16.58
CA VAL A 15 9.62 -20.70 16.19
C VAL A 15 9.50 -19.46 15.29
N LEU A 16 10.21 -18.38 15.63
CA LEU A 16 10.23 -17.16 14.81
C LEU A 16 10.84 -17.41 13.43
N GLN A 17 11.90 -18.22 13.34
CA GLN A 17 12.53 -18.62 12.08
C GLN A 17 11.56 -19.32 11.12
N ASP A 18 10.59 -20.08 11.66
CA ASP A 18 9.56 -20.77 10.88
C ASP A 18 8.42 -19.83 10.43
N MET A 19 8.27 -18.65 11.03
CA MET A 19 7.16 -17.71 10.78
C MET A 19 7.41 -16.72 9.63
N ARG A 20 8.64 -16.63 9.12
CA ARG A 20 8.96 -15.83 7.92
C ARG A 20 10.15 -16.43 7.20
N HIS A 21 9.96 -16.73 5.91
CA HIS A 21 10.93 -17.47 5.13
C HIS A 21 12.27 -16.73 4.94
N ASP A 22 12.22 -15.40 4.79
CA ASP A 22 13.39 -14.55 4.55
C ASP A 22 14.12 -14.12 5.83
N TRP A 23 13.59 -14.50 7.01
CA TRP A 23 14.27 -14.24 8.26
C TRP A 23 15.49 -15.14 8.44
N ASN A 24 16.55 -14.57 8.99
CA ASN A 24 17.65 -15.29 9.57
C ASN A 24 17.70 -14.91 11.05
N VAL A 25 17.31 -15.86 11.90
CA VAL A 25 17.17 -15.66 13.34
C VAL A 25 18.37 -16.25 14.06
N GLY A 26 19.18 -15.36 14.64
CA GLY A 26 20.36 -15.64 15.45
C GLY A 26 20.17 -15.25 16.92
N GLY A 27 21.26 -15.18 17.70
CA GLY A 27 21.20 -14.82 19.12
C GLY A 27 22.47 -15.18 19.90
N GLU A 28 22.32 -15.48 21.20
CA GLU A 28 23.41 -15.69 22.19
C GLU A 28 24.55 -16.63 21.75
N LYS A 29 24.23 -17.63 20.91
CA LYS A 29 25.15 -18.65 20.40
C LYS A 29 25.96 -18.21 19.18
N GLN A 30 25.57 -17.12 18.52
CA GLN A 30 26.36 -16.51 17.47
C GLN A 30 27.51 -15.70 18.09
N GLY A 31 28.54 -15.42 17.29
CA GLY A 31 29.72 -14.67 17.72
C GLY A 31 29.40 -13.22 18.12
N ARG A 32 30.38 -12.33 17.98
CA ARG A 32 30.17 -10.92 18.28
C ARG A 32 29.22 -10.29 17.25
N ILE A 33 28.02 -9.90 17.67
CA ILE A 33 27.01 -9.22 16.84
C ILE A 33 27.08 -7.70 17.00
N LEU A 34 27.23 -7.22 18.24
CA LEU A 34 27.28 -5.78 18.55
C LEU A 34 28.71 -5.30 18.79
N LYS A 35 29.03 -4.07 18.38
CA LYS A 35 30.35 -3.45 18.65
C LYS A 35 30.63 -3.30 20.14
N THR A 36 29.61 -3.16 20.98
CA THR A 36 29.75 -3.13 22.44
C THR A 36 30.18 -4.47 23.04
N GLY A 37 30.08 -5.57 22.29
CA GLY A 37 30.32 -6.94 22.79
C GLY A 37 29.14 -7.53 23.57
N LYS A 38 28.09 -6.74 23.84
CA LYS A 38 26.83 -7.26 24.40
C LYS A 38 26.20 -8.25 23.42
N LYS A 39 25.64 -9.32 23.96
CA LYS A 39 24.96 -10.36 23.19
C LYS A 39 23.45 -10.14 23.30
N PRO A 40 22.73 -10.02 22.17
CA PRO A 40 21.29 -10.08 22.18
C PRO A 40 20.82 -11.51 22.44
N ASP A 41 19.67 -11.66 23.12
CA ASP A 41 19.05 -12.98 23.28
C ASP A 41 18.72 -13.58 21.91
N ILE A 42 18.03 -12.78 21.08
CA ILE A 42 17.66 -13.12 19.72
C ILE A 42 17.94 -11.93 18.81
N TYR A 43 18.50 -12.21 17.64
CA TYR A 43 18.84 -11.23 16.60
C TYR A 43 18.20 -11.64 15.28
N ILE A 44 17.19 -10.89 14.85
CA ILE A 44 16.50 -11.14 13.59
C ILE A 44 17.13 -10.27 12.51
N THR A 45 17.51 -10.90 11.41
CA THR A 45 17.98 -10.20 10.21
C THR A 45 17.17 -10.62 9.01
N GLU A 46 17.01 -9.68 8.09
CA GLU A 46 16.38 -9.92 6.80
C GLU A 46 17.03 -8.99 5.78
N ARG A 47 17.22 -9.49 4.56
CA ARG A 47 17.86 -8.71 3.52
C ARG A 47 17.02 -7.47 3.20
N GLY A 48 17.62 -6.29 3.39
CA GLY A 48 16.96 -5.01 3.13
C GLY A 48 16.20 -4.43 4.31
N SER A 49 15.97 -5.20 5.37
CA SER A 49 15.32 -4.71 6.58
C SER A 49 16.36 -4.30 7.63
N MET A 50 15.97 -3.48 8.59
CA MET A 50 16.77 -3.23 9.79
C MET A 50 16.72 -4.47 10.68
N PRO A 51 17.85 -4.81 11.32
CA PRO A 51 17.84 -5.88 12.29
C PRO A 51 16.94 -5.53 13.48
N VAL A 52 16.26 -6.53 14.01
CA VAL A 52 15.44 -6.43 15.22
C VAL A 52 16.05 -7.30 16.30
N ILE A 53 16.31 -6.71 17.46
CA ILE A 53 16.71 -7.48 18.65
C ILE A 53 15.45 -7.86 19.43
N ILE A 54 15.41 -9.08 19.95
CA ILE A 54 14.45 -9.47 20.97
C ILE A 54 15.23 -9.79 22.23
N GLU A 55 14.81 -9.19 23.34
CA GLU A 55 15.28 -9.47 24.70
C GLU A 55 14.14 -10.11 25.47
N THR A 56 14.48 -11.02 26.38
CA THR A 56 13.54 -11.85 27.10
C THR A 56 13.87 -11.88 28.58
N GLU A 57 12.85 -11.93 29.44
CA GLU A 57 13.07 -12.17 30.86
C GLU A 57 11.84 -12.88 31.43
N TRP A 58 12.04 -13.82 32.37
CA TRP A 58 10.92 -14.42 33.10
C TRP A 58 10.20 -13.37 33.94
N MET A 59 8.86 -13.41 33.97
CA MET A 59 8.10 -12.58 34.90
C MET A 59 8.57 -12.82 36.35
N PRO A 60 8.76 -11.75 37.15
CA PRO A 60 8.26 -10.38 36.96
C PRO A 60 9.10 -9.44 36.07
N ALA A 61 10.18 -9.91 35.45
CA ALA A 61 10.99 -9.18 34.47
C ALA A 61 11.45 -7.78 34.91
N HIS A 62 12.40 -7.73 35.85
CA HIS A 62 12.83 -6.47 36.47
C HIS A 62 13.89 -5.72 35.67
N THR A 63 14.72 -6.42 34.88
CA THR A 63 15.85 -5.82 34.16
C THR A 63 15.61 -5.64 32.67
N LEU A 64 14.57 -6.26 32.12
CA LEU A 64 14.26 -6.32 30.69
C LEU A 64 14.24 -4.94 30.04
N LYS A 65 13.71 -3.92 30.74
CA LYS A 65 13.68 -2.56 30.21
C LYS A 65 15.09 -1.99 30.04
N ASP A 66 15.94 -2.12 31.05
CA ASP A 66 17.33 -1.64 31.01
C ASP A 66 18.11 -2.44 29.95
N ASP A 67 17.85 -3.74 29.87
CA ASP A 67 18.44 -4.60 28.86
C ASP A 67 18.11 -4.09 27.47
N VAL A 68 16.83 -3.88 27.14
CA VAL A 68 16.39 -3.33 25.85
C VAL A 68 17.01 -1.97 25.55
N GLU A 69 16.93 -1.03 26.48
CA GLU A 69 17.42 0.34 26.29
C GLU A 69 18.93 0.38 25.98
N THR A 70 19.70 -0.54 26.56
CA THR A 70 21.14 -0.59 26.31
C THR A 70 21.55 -1.15 24.94
N LYS A 71 20.63 -1.73 24.17
CA LYS A 71 20.89 -2.21 22.79
C LYS A 71 20.43 -1.20 21.75
N LEU A 72 19.46 -0.33 22.08
CA LEU A 72 18.95 0.68 21.15
C LEU A 72 20.03 1.72 20.80
N GLY A 73 20.17 2.04 19.52
CA GLY A 73 21.18 2.98 18.99
C GLY A 73 22.61 2.44 18.91
N VAL A 74 22.87 1.23 19.42
CA VAL A 74 24.18 0.57 19.32
C VAL A 74 24.44 0.13 17.89
N GLU A 75 25.70 0.20 17.44
CA GLU A 75 26.09 -0.34 16.14
C GLU A 75 26.36 -1.84 16.19
N ASN A 76 25.85 -2.56 15.19
CA ASN A 76 26.30 -3.91 14.89
C ASN A 76 27.72 -3.91 14.29
N ILE A 77 28.30 -5.09 14.11
CA ILE A 77 29.65 -5.26 13.53
C ILE A 77 29.81 -4.61 12.15
N ASP A 78 28.74 -4.50 11.37
CA ASP A 78 28.72 -3.86 10.05
C ASP A 78 28.57 -2.33 10.12
N GLY A 79 28.48 -1.75 11.32
CA GLY A 79 28.34 -0.31 11.54
C GLY A 79 26.91 0.22 11.39
N GLN A 80 25.92 -0.66 11.31
CA GLN A 80 24.51 -0.30 11.27
C GLN A 80 23.96 -0.14 12.69
N LYS A 81 23.30 0.99 12.96
CA LYS A 81 22.64 1.24 14.25
C LYS A 81 21.39 0.37 14.40
N ILE A 82 21.22 -0.20 15.59
CA ILE A 82 19.98 -0.88 15.98
C ILE A 82 18.92 0.18 16.27
N GLU A 83 17.86 0.21 15.47
CA GLU A 83 16.74 1.14 15.62
C GLU A 83 15.49 0.50 16.23
N ALA A 84 15.50 -0.83 16.43
CA ALA A 84 14.34 -1.60 16.84
C ALA A 84 14.71 -2.74 17.81
N VAL A 85 14.04 -2.77 18.96
CA VAL A 85 14.15 -3.84 19.96
C VAL A 85 12.77 -4.21 20.48
N ILE A 86 12.51 -5.49 20.75
CA ILE A 86 11.30 -5.97 21.42
C ILE A 86 11.70 -6.60 22.75
N GLY A 87 11.07 -6.17 23.84
CA GLY A 87 11.14 -6.88 25.12
C GLY A 87 9.97 -7.86 25.23
N ILE A 88 10.24 -9.10 25.66
CA ILE A 88 9.21 -10.12 25.93
C ILE A 88 9.34 -10.59 27.38
N ARG A 89 8.25 -10.50 28.14
CA ARG A 89 8.13 -11.11 29.46
C ARG A 89 7.50 -12.49 29.32
N LEU A 90 8.24 -13.49 29.78
CA LEU A 90 7.86 -14.89 29.64
C LEU A 90 7.09 -15.37 30.88
N PRO A 91 5.95 -16.07 30.73
CA PRO A 91 5.19 -16.61 31.85
C PRO A 91 5.92 -17.77 32.51
N GLU A 92 5.97 -17.78 33.85
CA GLU A 92 6.74 -18.76 34.62
C GLU A 92 6.34 -20.22 34.34
N ARG A 93 5.09 -20.45 33.92
CA ARG A 93 4.59 -21.78 33.54
C ARG A 93 5.42 -22.43 32.43
N LEU A 94 6.17 -21.66 31.62
CA LEU A 94 7.01 -22.25 30.58
C LEU A 94 8.29 -22.87 31.13
N LYS A 95 8.73 -22.50 32.35
CA LYS A 95 9.95 -23.04 33.01
C LYS A 95 9.91 -24.56 33.22
N GLN A 96 8.73 -25.15 33.23
CA GLN A 96 8.53 -26.58 33.49
C GLN A 96 8.78 -27.48 32.27
N TYR A 97 8.91 -26.90 31.07
CA TYR A 97 8.98 -27.67 29.83
C TYR A 97 10.40 -27.78 29.30
N GLU A 98 10.74 -28.93 28.72
CA GLU A 98 12.01 -29.12 28.02
C GLU A 98 11.96 -28.52 26.61
N HIS A 99 13.13 -28.32 25.99
CA HIS A 99 13.29 -27.62 24.71
C HIS A 99 12.32 -28.07 23.59
N LYS A 100 12.14 -29.39 23.40
CA LYS A 100 11.24 -29.93 22.38
C LYS A 100 9.78 -29.58 22.64
N GLU A 101 9.36 -29.58 23.90
CA GLU A 101 7.99 -29.24 24.28
C GLU A 101 7.78 -27.71 24.26
N LEU A 102 8.81 -26.93 24.61
CA LEU A 102 8.77 -25.46 24.56
C LEU A 102 8.35 -24.93 23.20
N ARG A 103 8.88 -25.47 22.08
CA ARG A 103 8.47 -25.03 20.73
C ARG A 103 6.96 -25.15 20.52
N THR A 104 6.37 -26.28 20.94
CA THR A 104 4.93 -26.54 20.79
C THR A 104 4.12 -25.63 21.71
N ARG A 105 4.57 -25.43 22.95
CA ARG A 105 3.89 -24.58 23.94
C ARG A 105 3.94 -23.10 23.58
N LEU A 106 5.05 -22.64 23.02
CA LEU A 106 5.23 -21.26 22.56
C LEU A 106 4.32 -20.93 21.37
N ARG A 107 4.10 -21.87 20.45
CA ARG A 107 3.20 -21.67 19.29
C ARG A 107 1.73 -21.45 19.67
N VAL A 108 1.30 -21.96 20.83
CA VAL A 108 -0.07 -21.84 21.32
C VAL A 108 -0.20 -20.92 22.54
N ALA A 109 0.90 -20.29 22.96
CA ALA A 109 0.88 -19.34 24.07
C ALA A 109 0.21 -18.05 23.62
N ASN A 110 -0.75 -17.57 24.41
CA ASN A 110 -1.48 -16.31 24.18
C ASN A 110 -1.36 -15.33 25.36
N ASP A 111 -0.45 -15.64 26.29
CA ASP A 111 -0.18 -14.95 27.54
C ASP A 111 1.25 -14.41 27.61
N LEU A 112 1.90 -14.21 26.45
CA LEU A 112 3.18 -13.52 26.39
C LEU A 112 2.93 -12.03 26.52
N GLU A 113 3.75 -11.35 27.32
CA GLU A 113 3.71 -9.90 27.43
C GLU A 113 4.86 -9.28 26.65
N TYR A 114 4.59 -8.27 25.81
CA TYR A 114 5.63 -7.66 24.99
C TYR A 114 5.47 -6.15 24.80
N ALA A 115 6.59 -5.49 24.48
CA ALA A 115 6.65 -4.07 24.12
C ALA A 115 7.74 -3.85 23.07
N ALA A 116 7.46 -2.98 22.09
CA ALA A 116 8.39 -2.57 21.06
C ALA A 116 9.05 -1.24 21.41
N TYR A 117 10.32 -1.10 21.03
CA TYR A 117 11.15 0.06 21.32
C TYR A 117 11.78 0.51 20.00
N THR A 118 11.26 1.63 19.49
CA THR A 118 11.71 2.27 18.25
C THR A 118 11.83 3.77 18.47
N PRO A 119 13.03 4.28 18.83
CA PRO A 119 13.24 5.48 19.66
C PRO A 119 12.22 5.81 20.79
N GLU A 120 10.92 5.69 20.54
CA GLU A 120 9.80 5.69 21.46
C GLU A 120 9.36 4.25 21.76
N ARG A 121 8.85 4.03 22.98
CA ARG A 121 8.27 2.75 23.41
C ARG A 121 6.80 2.64 23.01
N PHE A 122 6.39 1.47 22.52
CA PHE A 122 4.99 1.10 22.31
C PHE A 122 4.67 -0.24 23.02
N PRO A 123 3.62 -0.30 23.84
CA PRO A 123 2.76 0.81 24.27
C PRO A 123 3.58 1.80 25.13
N LYS A 124 3.10 3.03 25.30
CA LYS A 124 3.81 4.02 26.14
C LYS A 124 3.98 3.49 27.57
N ASP A 125 2.92 2.89 28.10
CA ASP A 125 2.86 2.29 29.43
C ASP A 125 2.32 0.85 29.36
N GLY A 126 2.71 0.01 30.33
CA GLY A 126 2.25 -1.38 30.40
C GLY A 126 2.85 -2.29 29.33
N TRP A 127 2.27 -3.47 29.15
CA TRP A 127 2.70 -4.47 28.18
C TRP A 127 1.49 -4.91 27.36
N LEU A 128 1.72 -5.23 26.08
CA LEU A 128 0.70 -5.90 25.26
C LEU A 128 0.71 -7.38 25.64
N THR A 129 -0.47 -7.99 25.73
CA THR A 129 -0.60 -9.44 25.88
C THR A 129 -0.93 -10.05 24.53
N GLY A 130 -0.23 -11.11 24.14
CA GLY A 130 -0.48 -11.77 22.88
C GLY A 130 0.30 -13.07 22.71
N ASP A 131 0.25 -13.59 21.49
CA ASP A 131 0.99 -14.77 21.05
C ASP A 131 2.23 -14.39 20.22
N LEU A 132 2.96 -15.40 19.75
CA LEU A 132 4.11 -15.18 18.87
C LEU A 132 3.74 -14.65 17.49
N THR A 133 2.49 -14.80 17.04
CA THR A 133 2.00 -14.22 15.79
C THR A 133 2.05 -12.70 15.87
N TYR A 134 1.53 -12.12 16.96
CA TYR A 134 1.58 -10.67 17.18
C TYR A 134 3.00 -10.13 17.37
N ILE A 135 3.87 -10.88 18.07
CA ILE A 135 5.28 -10.52 18.25
C ILE A 135 6.03 -10.55 16.92
N ALA A 136 5.83 -11.60 16.10
CA ALA A 136 6.44 -11.71 14.79
C ALA A 136 5.96 -10.57 13.87
N ALA A 137 4.64 -10.30 13.86
CA ALA A 137 4.07 -9.17 13.14
C ALA A 137 4.67 -7.82 13.58
N THR A 138 4.89 -7.63 14.88
CA THR A 138 5.53 -6.44 15.44
C THR A 138 6.96 -6.31 14.95
N ALA A 139 7.75 -7.39 15.00
CA ALA A 139 9.13 -7.41 14.50
C ALA A 139 9.21 -7.00 13.02
N GLN A 140 8.28 -7.49 12.17
CA GLN A 140 8.23 -7.09 10.76
C GLN A 140 7.94 -5.59 10.59
N ILE A 141 6.97 -5.04 11.34
CA ILE A 141 6.59 -3.63 11.24
C ILE A 141 7.74 -2.70 11.64
N ILE A 142 8.44 -3.04 12.73
CA ILE A 142 9.49 -2.16 13.29
C ILE A 142 10.84 -2.31 12.62
N ALA A 143 11.00 -3.27 11.72
CA ALA A 143 12.24 -3.51 10.96
C ALA A 143 12.49 -2.46 9.85
N VAL A 144 11.71 -1.37 9.79
CA VAL A 144 11.88 -0.27 8.84
C VAL A 144 12.62 0.90 9.49
N SER A 145 13.72 1.37 8.87
CA SER A 145 14.47 2.52 9.41
C SER A 145 13.73 3.83 9.21
N ARG A 146 13.38 4.51 10.31
CA ARG A 146 12.70 5.82 10.26
C ARG A 146 13.59 6.89 9.63
N THR A 147 14.85 6.93 10.03
CA THR A 147 15.85 7.90 9.55
C THR A 147 16.03 7.80 8.04
N LYS A 148 16.26 6.58 7.54
CA LYS A 148 16.51 6.37 6.10
C LYS A 148 15.26 6.66 5.25
N VAL A 149 14.06 6.37 5.77
CA VAL A 149 12.81 6.72 5.11
C VAL A 149 12.67 8.25 5.04
N GLU A 150 12.92 8.97 6.12
CA GLU A 150 12.85 10.45 6.15
C GLU A 150 13.83 11.13 5.19
N ASP A 151 15.07 10.66 5.14
CA ASP A 151 16.07 11.15 4.17
C ASP A 151 15.61 10.92 2.72
N SER A 152 14.96 9.79 2.46
CA SER A 152 14.46 9.42 1.13
C SER A 152 13.22 10.22 0.74
N VAL A 153 12.30 10.47 1.69
CA VAL A 153 11.15 11.36 1.54
C VAL A 153 11.62 12.76 1.17
N SER A 154 12.60 13.28 1.90
CA SER A 154 13.22 14.58 1.62
C SER A 154 13.79 14.65 0.20
N ALA A 155 14.56 13.63 -0.21
CA ALA A 155 15.13 13.58 -1.56
C ALA A 155 14.06 13.57 -2.67
N MET A 156 12.95 12.86 -2.44
CA MET A 156 11.85 12.78 -3.38
C MET A 156 11.06 14.10 -3.44
N LEU A 157 10.76 14.72 -2.29
CA LEU A 157 10.09 16.03 -2.22
C LEU A 157 10.88 17.13 -2.93
N ASP A 158 12.21 17.16 -2.75
CA ASP A 158 13.08 18.11 -3.45
C ASP A 158 12.96 17.95 -4.98
N SER A 159 12.99 16.70 -5.47
CA SER A 159 12.82 16.38 -6.89
C SER A 159 11.47 16.82 -7.43
N ILE A 160 10.39 16.47 -6.72
CA ILE A 160 9.01 16.83 -7.11
C ILE A 160 8.83 18.34 -7.19
N ASN A 161 9.34 19.08 -6.20
CA ASN A 161 9.23 20.53 -6.17
C ASN A 161 10.03 21.19 -7.30
N SER A 162 11.22 20.68 -7.62
CA SER A 162 12.02 21.17 -8.75
C SER A 162 11.33 20.88 -10.09
N ILE A 163 10.88 19.65 -10.31
CA ILE A 163 10.14 19.28 -11.54
C ILE A 163 8.87 20.11 -11.68
N SER A 164 8.13 20.32 -10.59
CA SER A 164 6.92 21.14 -10.59
C SER A 164 7.19 22.59 -11.02
N LYS A 165 8.34 23.18 -10.65
CA LYS A 165 8.72 24.53 -11.07
C LYS A 165 9.03 24.57 -12.56
N LEU A 166 9.84 23.62 -13.04
CA LEU A 166 10.20 23.50 -14.45
C LEU A 166 8.97 23.36 -15.36
N VAL A 167 8.02 22.49 -14.99
CA VAL A 167 6.78 22.31 -15.74
C VAL A 167 5.90 23.57 -15.71
N ASN A 168 5.90 24.31 -14.60
CA ASN A 168 5.13 25.54 -14.50
C ASN A 168 5.64 26.65 -15.45
N GLU A 169 6.95 26.69 -15.66
CA GLU A 169 7.66 27.62 -16.55
C GLU A 169 7.51 27.25 -18.03
N CYS A 170 7.08 26.02 -18.34
CA CYS A 170 6.83 25.59 -19.72
C CYS A 170 5.70 26.37 -20.40
N GLY A 171 5.70 26.31 -21.74
CA GLY A 171 4.64 26.87 -22.58
C GLY A 171 3.26 26.23 -22.36
N PRO A 172 2.17 26.91 -22.77
CA PRO A 172 0.80 26.45 -22.52
C PRO A 172 0.48 25.09 -23.14
N ASP A 173 1.12 24.73 -24.27
CA ASP A 173 0.90 23.45 -24.93
C ASP A 173 1.43 22.26 -24.14
N ILE A 174 2.62 22.37 -23.54
CA ILE A 174 3.21 21.33 -22.69
C ILE A 174 2.35 21.13 -21.44
N LYS A 175 1.97 22.24 -20.79
CA LYS A 175 1.09 22.23 -19.62
C LYS A 175 -0.26 21.59 -19.93
N ARG A 176 -0.87 21.93 -21.07
CA ARG A 176 -2.10 21.30 -21.53
C ARG A 176 -1.93 19.79 -21.74
N LYS A 177 -0.89 19.34 -22.44
CA LYS A 177 -0.62 17.91 -22.67
C LYS A 177 -0.47 17.14 -21.36
N ILE A 178 0.30 17.66 -20.39
CA ILE A 178 0.49 17.00 -19.09
C ILE A 178 -0.84 16.93 -18.32
N ALA A 179 -1.62 18.01 -18.33
CA ALA A 179 -2.93 18.04 -17.69
C ALA A 179 -3.91 17.04 -18.32
N GLU A 180 -3.91 16.88 -19.65
CA GLU A 180 -4.68 15.87 -20.38
C GLU A 180 -4.23 14.45 -20.04
N ILE A 181 -2.91 14.18 -19.99
CA ILE A 181 -2.35 12.88 -19.59
C ILE A 181 -2.81 12.47 -18.17
N LEU A 182 -2.90 13.44 -17.26
CA LEU A 182 -3.29 13.22 -15.87
C LEU A 182 -4.80 13.31 -15.62
N ASN A 183 -5.59 13.70 -16.61
CA ASN A 183 -7.02 14.03 -16.46
C ASN A 183 -7.28 15.03 -15.33
N GLN A 184 -6.47 16.09 -15.26
CA GLN A 184 -6.49 17.09 -14.20
C GLN A 184 -6.53 18.53 -14.74
N LYS A 185 -6.94 19.49 -13.91
CA LYS A 185 -6.88 20.92 -14.27
C LYS A 185 -5.44 21.42 -14.29
N GLN A 186 -5.14 22.44 -15.10
CA GLN A 186 -3.81 23.05 -15.12
C GLN A 186 -3.56 23.89 -13.86
N ASN A 187 -2.76 23.36 -12.93
CA ASN A 187 -2.37 24.05 -11.70
C ASN A 187 -1.09 23.42 -11.13
N THR A 188 -0.52 24.05 -10.09
CA THR A 188 0.69 23.57 -9.41
C THR A 188 0.57 22.13 -8.90
N GLN A 189 -0.63 21.73 -8.45
CA GLN A 189 -0.86 20.38 -7.93
C GLN A 189 -0.69 19.31 -9.02
N THR A 190 -1.15 19.58 -10.24
CA THR A 190 -0.95 18.71 -11.40
C THR A 190 0.52 18.58 -11.76
N TRP A 191 1.31 19.65 -11.65
CA TRP A 191 2.76 19.61 -11.91
C TRP A 191 3.52 18.82 -10.83
N ARG A 192 3.13 18.96 -9.56
CA ARG A 192 3.65 18.14 -8.47
C ARG A 192 3.30 16.66 -8.64
N MET A 193 2.09 16.36 -9.10
CA MET A 193 1.68 14.99 -9.44
C MET A 193 2.52 14.41 -10.59
N ALA A 194 2.81 15.21 -11.62
CA ALA A 194 3.71 14.81 -12.70
C ALA A 194 5.13 14.50 -12.17
N GLY A 195 5.66 15.36 -11.28
CA GLY A 195 6.92 15.11 -10.58
C GLY A 195 6.90 13.81 -9.78
N LEU A 196 5.84 13.55 -9.02
CA LEU A 196 5.68 12.33 -8.22
C LEU A 196 5.72 11.08 -9.10
N ILE A 197 4.97 11.07 -10.20
CA ILE A 197 4.89 9.94 -11.13
C ILE A 197 6.25 9.66 -11.77
N LEU A 198 6.96 10.71 -12.20
CA LEU A 198 8.30 10.58 -12.77
C LEU A 198 9.31 10.06 -11.74
N SER A 199 9.29 10.61 -10.53
CA SER A 199 10.16 10.17 -9.44
C SER A 199 9.89 8.72 -9.06
N ASN A 200 8.61 8.34 -8.91
CA ASN A 200 8.19 6.98 -8.59
C ASN A 200 8.61 5.98 -9.68
N ALA A 201 8.35 6.28 -10.95
CA ALA A 201 8.74 5.41 -12.06
C ALA A 201 10.25 5.18 -12.15
N LEU A 202 11.07 6.20 -11.88
CA LEU A 202 12.52 6.04 -11.86
C LEU A 202 12.99 5.21 -10.66
N VAL A 203 12.40 5.42 -9.47
CA VAL A 203 12.69 4.59 -8.30
C VAL A 203 12.36 3.13 -8.60
N PHE A 204 11.17 2.86 -9.15
CA PHE A 204 10.76 1.52 -9.55
C PHE A 204 11.69 0.91 -10.61
N HIS A 205 12.13 1.71 -11.59
CA HIS A 205 13.13 1.29 -12.59
C HIS A 205 14.41 0.78 -11.89
N THR A 206 14.88 1.45 -10.84
CA THR A 206 16.08 0.97 -10.14
C THR A 206 15.93 -0.40 -9.46
N HIS A 207 14.72 -0.83 -9.11
CA HIS A 207 14.48 -2.13 -8.48
C HIS A 207 14.47 -3.26 -9.49
N ILE A 208 13.81 -3.02 -10.63
CA ILE A 208 13.67 -4.03 -11.68
C ILE A 208 14.90 -4.07 -12.59
N ALA A 209 15.77 -3.04 -12.55
CA ALA A 209 17.01 -3.01 -13.29
C ALA A 209 17.91 -4.23 -12.96
N GLY A 210 18.61 -4.74 -13.98
CA GLY A 210 19.39 -5.97 -13.88
C GLY A 210 18.57 -7.25 -14.06
N HIS A 211 17.24 -7.19 -13.96
CA HIS A 211 16.36 -8.32 -14.25
C HIS A 211 15.86 -8.24 -15.70
N ARG A 212 15.77 -9.40 -16.38
CA ARG A 212 15.25 -9.53 -17.75
C ARG A 212 15.84 -8.55 -18.78
N GLY A 213 17.12 -8.20 -18.63
CA GLY A 213 17.83 -7.31 -19.56
C GLY A 213 17.44 -5.83 -19.45
N ILE A 214 16.72 -5.43 -18.38
CA ILE A 214 16.44 -4.03 -18.09
C ILE A 214 17.75 -3.36 -17.66
N LYS A 215 18.16 -2.35 -18.42
CA LYS A 215 19.38 -1.58 -18.17
C LYS A 215 19.27 -0.79 -16.87
N THR A 216 20.36 -0.69 -16.13
CA THR A 216 20.48 0.22 -14.99
C THR A 216 20.60 1.67 -15.45
N ILE A 217 20.38 2.61 -14.53
CA ILE A 217 20.63 4.05 -14.72
C ILE A 217 22.09 4.29 -15.18
N MET A 218 23.05 3.52 -14.67
CA MET A 218 24.46 3.64 -15.05
C MET A 218 24.72 3.16 -16.49
N ASP A 219 24.03 2.10 -16.94
CA ASP A 219 24.20 1.52 -18.29
C ASP A 219 23.73 2.44 -19.43
N ILE A 220 22.93 3.47 -19.10
CA ILE A 220 22.43 4.46 -20.06
C ILE A 220 23.06 5.84 -19.88
N SER A 221 24.03 5.95 -18.96
CA SER A 221 24.80 7.18 -18.77
C SER A 221 25.82 7.35 -19.90
N VAL A 222 25.90 8.58 -20.42
CA VAL A 222 26.87 9.01 -21.45
C VAL A 222 27.60 10.22 -20.88
N VAL A 223 28.91 10.10 -20.65
CA VAL A 223 29.74 11.17 -20.05
C VAL A 223 29.16 11.68 -18.72
N GLY A 224 28.62 10.78 -17.89
CA GLY A 224 28.06 11.12 -16.58
C GLY A 224 26.65 11.73 -16.61
N GLN A 225 26.06 11.93 -17.79
CA GLN A 225 24.69 12.42 -17.95
C GLN A 225 23.78 11.36 -18.55
N ILE A 226 22.47 11.47 -18.33
CA ILE A 226 21.49 10.55 -18.91
C ILE A 226 20.67 11.29 -19.94
N PRO A 227 20.83 10.99 -21.24
CA PRO A 227 19.99 11.58 -22.27
C PRO A 227 18.52 11.17 -22.04
N PRO A 228 17.55 12.09 -22.08
CA PRO A 228 16.13 11.77 -21.91
C PRO A 228 15.64 10.69 -22.88
N LEU A 229 16.13 10.70 -24.14
CA LEU A 229 15.80 9.67 -25.13
C LEU A 229 16.29 8.27 -24.73
N SER A 230 17.45 8.17 -24.07
CA SER A 230 17.96 6.90 -23.56
C SER A 230 17.09 6.34 -22.44
N LEU A 231 16.63 7.22 -21.53
CA LEU A 231 15.71 6.84 -20.46
C LEU A 231 14.35 6.40 -21.02
N LEU A 232 13.78 7.19 -21.94
CA LEU A 232 12.54 6.85 -22.64
C LEU A 232 12.66 5.50 -23.35
N GLY A 233 13.78 5.22 -24.03
CA GLY A 233 14.01 3.93 -24.69
C GLY A 233 14.09 2.75 -23.72
N VAL A 234 14.54 2.94 -22.48
CA VAL A 234 14.47 1.90 -21.45
C VAL A 234 13.04 1.74 -20.94
N TRP A 235 12.33 2.83 -20.68
CA TRP A 235 10.94 2.78 -20.26
C TRP A 235 10.04 2.13 -21.31
N ASP A 236 10.26 2.39 -22.60
CA ASP A 236 9.55 1.71 -23.70
C ASP A 236 9.82 0.19 -23.69
N LYS A 237 11.03 -0.27 -23.31
CA LYS A 237 11.30 -1.71 -23.09
C LYS A 237 10.57 -2.26 -21.88
N ILE A 238 10.54 -1.51 -20.78
CA ILE A 238 9.86 -1.90 -19.54
C ILE A 238 8.34 -2.03 -19.77
N LEU A 239 7.75 -1.15 -20.59
CA LEU A 239 6.36 -1.26 -21.03
C LEU A 239 6.06 -2.60 -21.71
N GLY A 240 7.04 -3.17 -22.43
CA GLY A 240 6.94 -4.49 -23.07
C GLY A 240 7.20 -5.69 -22.14
N ILE A 241 7.50 -5.47 -20.85
CA ILE A 241 7.78 -6.50 -19.83
C ILE A 241 6.79 -6.39 -18.65
N ASN A 242 5.59 -5.87 -18.90
CA ASN A 242 4.45 -5.90 -17.98
C ASN A 242 4.37 -4.89 -16.84
N TYR A 243 5.12 -3.80 -16.91
CA TYR A 243 4.99 -2.68 -15.96
C TYR A 243 4.26 -1.47 -16.56
N TYR A 244 3.32 -1.71 -17.48
CA TYR A 244 2.67 -0.64 -18.22
C TYR A 244 1.96 0.38 -17.31
N ALA A 245 1.40 -0.07 -16.18
CA ALA A 245 0.63 0.77 -15.26
C ALA A 245 1.50 1.83 -14.59
N ILE A 246 2.76 1.45 -14.40
CA ILE A 246 3.76 2.26 -13.75
C ILE A 246 4.40 3.19 -14.80
N PHE A 247 4.83 2.64 -15.95
CA PHE A 247 5.71 3.42 -16.84
C PHE A 247 4.96 4.25 -17.88
N LYS A 248 3.71 3.93 -18.26
CA LYS A 248 3.07 4.62 -19.40
C LYS A 248 2.86 6.10 -19.12
N VAL A 249 2.29 6.42 -17.96
CA VAL A 249 2.00 7.81 -17.57
C VAL A 249 3.30 8.59 -17.43
N ALA A 250 4.31 8.03 -16.75
CA ALA A 250 5.64 8.64 -16.61
C ALA A 250 6.32 8.90 -17.95
N ARG A 251 6.33 7.90 -18.84
CA ARG A 251 6.89 7.99 -20.20
C ARG A 251 6.19 9.08 -21.01
N ASN A 252 4.85 9.13 -20.96
CA ASN A 252 4.07 10.13 -21.69
C ASN A 252 4.37 11.55 -21.20
N ILE A 253 4.45 11.75 -19.88
CA ILE A 253 4.85 13.03 -19.29
C ILE A 253 6.25 13.43 -19.79
N LEU A 254 7.26 12.57 -19.62
CA LEU A 254 8.63 12.89 -20.01
C LEU A 254 8.74 13.18 -21.51
N SER A 255 8.04 12.43 -22.36
CA SER A 255 8.03 12.63 -23.81
C SER A 255 7.28 13.89 -24.27
N SER A 256 6.50 14.51 -23.39
CA SER A 256 5.74 15.74 -23.71
C SER A 256 6.55 17.03 -23.50
N LEU A 257 7.66 16.95 -22.77
CA LEU A 257 8.56 18.06 -22.47
C LEU A 257 9.43 18.40 -23.69
N ASP A 258 9.84 19.66 -23.80
CA ASP A 258 10.89 20.04 -24.74
C ASP A 258 12.26 19.51 -24.30
N THR A 259 13.23 19.51 -25.21
CA THR A 259 14.55 18.94 -24.99
C THR A 259 15.25 19.50 -23.76
N ASN A 260 15.20 20.81 -23.52
CA ASN A 260 15.95 21.42 -22.43
C ASN A 260 15.31 21.06 -21.08
N THR A 261 13.99 21.24 -20.96
CA THR A 261 13.27 20.87 -19.74
C THR A 261 13.37 19.36 -19.46
N ALA A 262 13.31 18.51 -20.49
CA ALA A 262 13.48 17.07 -20.31
C ALA A 262 14.85 16.70 -19.73
N HIS A 263 15.94 17.38 -20.14
CA HIS A 263 17.28 17.14 -19.58
C HIS A 263 17.35 17.53 -18.10
N GLU A 264 16.85 18.72 -17.74
CA GLU A 264 16.84 19.20 -16.35
C GLU A 264 15.98 18.30 -15.45
N VAL A 265 14.82 17.87 -15.94
CA VAL A 265 13.96 16.90 -15.23
C VAL A 265 14.72 15.59 -14.98
N VAL A 266 15.40 15.04 -15.99
CA VAL A 266 16.17 13.80 -15.83
C VAL A 266 17.33 13.98 -14.85
N GLU A 267 17.99 15.14 -14.81
CA GLU A 267 19.04 15.43 -13.84
C GLU A 267 18.49 15.41 -12.39
N HIS A 268 17.36 16.07 -12.13
CA HIS A 268 16.71 16.04 -10.82
C HIS A 268 16.29 14.63 -10.40
N LEU A 269 15.82 13.83 -11.36
CA LEU A 269 15.45 12.44 -11.17
C LEU A 269 16.67 11.59 -10.78
N VAL A 270 17.79 11.72 -11.49
CA VAL A 270 19.04 10.98 -11.20
C VAL A 270 19.61 11.39 -9.84
N ASN A 271 19.63 12.68 -9.52
CA ASN A 271 20.11 13.18 -8.24
C ASN A 271 19.29 12.63 -7.07
N MET A 272 17.96 12.57 -7.23
CA MET A 272 17.06 11.94 -6.27
C MET A 272 17.36 10.44 -6.13
N SER A 273 17.49 9.70 -7.23
CA SER A 273 17.83 8.27 -7.20
C SER A 273 19.16 8.02 -6.49
N ASN A 274 20.19 8.83 -6.73
CA ASN A 274 21.48 8.70 -6.08
C ASN A 274 21.40 8.92 -4.56
N ARG A 275 20.60 9.90 -4.10
CA ARG A 275 20.36 10.14 -2.67
C ARG A 275 19.63 8.96 -2.03
N ILE A 276 18.57 8.47 -2.67
CA ILE A 276 17.80 7.31 -2.21
C ILE A 276 18.67 6.05 -2.17
N ASN A 277 19.48 5.78 -3.20
CA ASN A 277 20.35 4.61 -3.24
C ASN A 277 21.41 4.59 -2.11
N ARG A 278 21.88 5.76 -1.65
CA ARG A 278 22.84 5.88 -0.54
C ARG A 278 22.27 5.41 0.80
N THR A 279 20.95 5.33 0.96
CA THR A 279 20.34 4.82 2.20
C THR A 279 20.35 3.28 2.28
N GLY A 280 20.75 2.58 1.19
CA GLY A 280 20.77 1.11 1.11
C GLY A 280 19.46 0.50 0.61
N LEU A 281 18.62 1.33 0.00
CA LEU A 281 17.23 1.03 -0.32
C LEU A 281 17.00 -0.06 -1.38
N ARG A 282 17.97 -0.34 -2.26
CA ARG A 282 17.86 -1.31 -3.39
C ARG A 282 17.33 -2.71 -3.02
N HIS A 283 17.30 -3.08 -1.74
CA HIS A 283 16.88 -4.39 -1.27
C HIS A 283 15.71 -4.38 -0.29
N SER A 284 15.14 -3.21 0.03
CA SER A 284 14.10 -3.06 1.06
C SER A 284 12.73 -2.75 0.45
N THR A 285 11.91 -3.78 0.21
CA THR A 285 10.54 -3.64 -0.30
C THR A 285 9.65 -2.85 0.66
N ASP A 286 9.82 -3.10 1.96
CA ASP A 286 9.02 -2.46 3.01
C ASP A 286 9.30 -0.95 3.12
N MET A 287 10.56 -0.51 2.98
CA MET A 287 10.91 0.91 3.05
C MET A 287 10.37 1.75 1.89
N TYR A 288 10.23 1.19 0.67
CA TYR A 288 9.71 1.96 -0.47
C TYR A 288 8.21 2.17 -0.39
N GLY A 289 7.46 1.15 0.06
CA GLY A 289 6.05 1.33 0.36
C GLY A 289 5.87 2.42 1.43
N GLU A 290 6.69 2.42 2.49
CA GLU A 290 6.66 3.49 3.51
C GLU A 290 7.06 4.87 2.96
N LEU A 291 8.04 4.94 2.06
CA LEU A 291 8.40 6.16 1.35
C LEU A 291 7.20 6.74 0.61
N ILE A 292 6.55 5.95 -0.25
CA ILE A 292 5.40 6.40 -1.04
C ILE A 292 4.22 6.78 -0.13
N GLN A 293 3.95 6.00 0.93
CA GLN A 293 2.90 6.33 1.90
C GLN A 293 3.17 7.67 2.62
N LYS A 294 4.39 7.89 3.14
CA LYS A 294 4.76 9.19 3.74
C LYS A 294 4.69 10.36 2.75
N MET A 295 5.02 10.11 1.49
CA MET A 295 4.87 11.12 0.44
C MET A 295 3.39 11.50 0.25
N ILE A 296 2.50 10.50 0.20
CA ILE A 296 1.05 10.66 0.08
C ILE A 296 0.46 11.41 1.28
N GLU A 297 0.99 11.16 2.48
CA GLU A 297 0.61 11.85 3.72
C GLU A 297 1.02 13.34 3.74
N ASP A 298 2.04 13.76 2.99
CA ASP A 298 2.49 15.15 2.98
C ASP A 298 1.48 16.06 2.26
N ARG A 299 0.44 16.44 3.02
CA ARG A 299 -0.65 17.31 2.58
C ARG A 299 -0.19 18.72 2.19
N LYS A 300 0.97 19.18 2.68
CA LYS A 300 1.51 20.51 2.30
C LYS A 300 2.00 20.52 0.85
N THR A 301 2.54 19.38 0.39
CA THR A 301 3.09 19.25 -0.95
C THR A 301 2.06 18.67 -1.92
N LEU A 302 1.30 17.64 -1.55
CA LEU A 302 0.40 16.95 -2.49
C LEU A 302 -1.10 17.21 -2.27
N ALA A 303 -1.49 18.13 -1.37
CA ALA A 303 -2.86 18.61 -1.17
C ALA A 303 -3.95 17.52 -1.22
N SER A 304 -3.63 16.33 -0.72
CA SER A 304 -4.38 15.11 -0.99
C SER A 304 -5.43 14.84 0.08
N PHE A 305 -6.64 14.48 -0.37
CA PHE A 305 -7.70 13.91 0.46
C PHE A 305 -7.49 12.40 0.72
N TYR A 306 -6.27 11.88 0.56
CA TYR A 306 -5.99 10.46 0.66
C TYR A 306 -6.10 9.95 2.12
N THR A 307 -6.47 8.68 2.24
CA THR A 307 -6.57 7.97 3.52
C THR A 307 -5.22 8.00 4.23
N ARG A 308 -5.23 8.34 5.52
CA ARG A 308 -4.01 8.26 6.32
C ARG A 308 -3.59 6.77 6.46
N PRO A 309 -2.30 6.44 6.28
CA PRO A 309 -1.77 5.09 6.44
C PRO A 309 -2.13 4.41 7.76
N GLU A 310 -2.25 5.15 8.86
CA GLU A 310 -2.67 4.58 10.14
C GLU A 310 -4.15 4.16 10.10
N SER A 311 -5.02 4.99 9.52
CA SER A 311 -6.44 4.66 9.33
C SER A 311 -6.61 3.47 8.39
N ALA A 312 -5.82 3.41 7.31
CA ALA A 312 -5.84 2.31 6.38
C ALA A 312 -5.33 1.01 7.00
N SER A 313 -4.27 1.06 7.80
CA SER A 313 -3.72 -0.10 8.51
C SER A 313 -4.68 -0.62 9.57
N LEU A 314 -5.34 0.28 10.33
CA LEU A 314 -6.38 -0.10 11.28
C LEU A 314 -7.56 -0.80 10.57
N LEU A 315 -8.12 -0.18 9.52
CA LEU A 315 -9.24 -0.76 8.78
C LEU A 315 -8.86 -2.10 8.13
N ALA A 316 -7.68 -2.17 7.51
CA ALA A 316 -7.16 -3.41 6.94
C ALA A 316 -7.01 -4.51 8.01
N GLY A 317 -6.47 -4.18 9.19
CA GLY A 317 -6.35 -5.13 10.30
C GLY A 317 -7.70 -5.65 10.80
N LEU A 318 -8.72 -4.80 10.87
CA LEU A 318 -10.08 -5.19 11.27
C LEU A 318 -10.79 -6.07 10.22
N VAL A 319 -10.51 -5.85 8.93
CA VAL A 319 -11.11 -6.59 7.81
C VAL A 319 -10.38 -7.90 7.52
N THR A 320 -9.09 -7.99 7.89
CA THR A 320 -8.27 -9.18 7.63
C THR A 320 -8.74 -10.35 8.48
N PRO A 321 -8.97 -11.54 7.89
CA PRO A 321 -9.26 -12.75 8.64
C PRO A 321 -8.19 -13.06 9.69
N GLN A 322 -8.62 -13.62 10.82
CA GLN A 322 -7.71 -13.98 11.90
C GLN A 322 -6.64 -14.97 11.43
N PRO A 323 -5.40 -14.93 11.98
CA PRO A 323 -4.30 -15.77 11.53
C PRO A 323 -4.58 -17.27 11.53
N ASP A 324 -5.51 -17.77 12.33
CA ASP A 324 -5.95 -19.18 12.39
C ASP A 324 -7.00 -19.54 11.32
N SER A 325 -7.39 -18.58 10.47
CA SER A 325 -8.36 -18.80 9.40
C SER A 325 -7.89 -19.88 8.41
N PRO A 326 -8.79 -20.78 7.97
CA PRO A 326 -8.49 -21.76 6.92
C PRO A 326 -8.00 -21.16 5.61
N LEU A 327 -8.25 -19.85 5.41
CA LEU A 327 -7.73 -19.09 4.28
C LEU A 327 -6.21 -19.21 4.11
N TYR A 328 -5.48 -19.33 5.22
CA TYR A 328 -4.02 -19.36 5.25
C TYR A 328 -3.40 -20.76 5.16
N ASN A 329 -4.23 -21.81 5.07
CA ASN A 329 -3.75 -23.19 5.04
C ASN A 329 -2.97 -23.56 3.76
N SER A 330 -3.20 -22.83 2.66
CA SER A 330 -2.52 -23.09 1.40
C SER A 330 -2.44 -21.85 0.52
N GLY A 331 -1.46 -21.84 -0.39
CA GLY A 331 -1.34 -20.80 -1.41
C GLY A 331 -2.54 -20.74 -2.35
N GLU A 332 -3.20 -21.88 -2.60
CA GLU A 332 -4.40 -21.94 -3.42
C GLU A 332 -5.59 -21.24 -2.75
N SER A 333 -5.80 -21.49 -1.45
CA SER A 333 -6.85 -20.88 -0.65
C SER A 333 -6.74 -19.35 -0.65
N ILE A 334 -5.56 -18.81 -0.31
CA ILE A 334 -5.36 -17.36 -0.28
C ILE A 334 -5.45 -16.72 -1.67
N SER A 335 -4.92 -17.37 -2.71
CA SER A 335 -5.00 -16.89 -4.08
C SER A 335 -6.35 -17.17 -4.77
N SER A 336 -7.38 -17.55 -4.02
CA SER A 336 -8.76 -17.66 -4.51
C SER A 336 -9.64 -16.47 -4.08
N VAL A 337 -9.16 -15.67 -3.13
CA VAL A 337 -9.87 -14.50 -2.60
C VAL A 337 -9.95 -13.42 -3.66
N ARG A 338 -11.10 -12.77 -3.77
CA ARG A 338 -11.29 -11.58 -4.59
C ARG A 338 -11.50 -10.37 -3.69
N ILE A 339 -10.67 -9.35 -3.90
CA ILE A 339 -10.65 -8.10 -3.15
C ILE A 339 -10.98 -6.97 -4.11
N MET A 340 -11.86 -6.06 -3.71
CA MET A 340 -12.19 -4.88 -4.51
C MET A 340 -12.03 -3.58 -3.72
N ASP A 341 -11.44 -2.58 -4.36
CA ASP A 341 -11.58 -1.17 -4.02
C ASP A 341 -12.11 -0.41 -5.26
N PRO A 342 -13.39 0.00 -5.28
CA PRO A 342 -13.97 0.72 -6.41
C PRO A 342 -13.52 2.19 -6.50
N ALA A 343 -12.78 2.71 -5.53
CA ALA A 343 -12.26 4.08 -5.52
C ALA A 343 -10.85 4.08 -4.91
N CYS A 344 -9.92 3.39 -5.59
CA CYS A 344 -8.67 2.95 -4.97
C CYS A 344 -7.70 4.09 -4.62
N GLY A 345 -7.79 5.25 -5.28
CA GLY A 345 -6.92 6.39 -5.00
C GLY A 345 -5.44 5.98 -5.10
N THR A 346 -4.68 6.17 -4.03
CA THR A 346 -3.27 5.80 -3.98
C THR A 346 -3.00 4.31 -3.71
N GLY A 347 -4.05 3.52 -3.52
CA GLY A 347 -3.94 2.08 -3.24
C GLY A 347 -3.55 1.75 -1.82
N THR A 348 -3.56 2.72 -0.89
CA THR A 348 -3.13 2.52 0.50
C THR A 348 -3.96 1.43 1.21
N LEU A 349 -5.28 1.43 1.04
CA LEU A 349 -6.16 0.41 1.65
C LEU A 349 -5.91 -0.99 1.08
N LEU A 350 -5.87 -1.11 -0.25
CA LEU A 350 -5.56 -2.38 -0.93
C LEU A 350 -4.20 -2.94 -0.52
N THR A 351 -3.18 -2.08 -0.47
CA THR A 351 -1.81 -2.47 -0.11
C THR A 351 -1.72 -2.87 1.36
N SER A 352 -2.37 -2.14 2.27
CA SER A 352 -2.43 -2.50 3.69
C SER A 352 -3.16 -3.82 3.92
N LEU A 353 -4.29 -4.06 3.23
CA LEU A 353 -5.00 -5.34 3.31
C LEU A 353 -4.14 -6.48 2.75
N TYR A 354 -3.54 -6.28 1.58
CA TYR A 354 -2.66 -7.27 0.96
C TYR A 354 -1.47 -7.65 1.86
N ARG A 355 -0.82 -6.66 2.48
CA ARG A 355 0.28 -6.86 3.44
C ARG A 355 -0.15 -7.69 4.67
N ASN A 356 -1.34 -7.44 5.21
CA ASN A 356 -1.86 -8.23 6.33
C ASN A 356 -2.18 -9.68 5.92
N LEU A 357 -2.78 -9.88 4.73
CA LEU A 357 -3.07 -11.21 4.20
C LEU A 357 -1.79 -12.05 3.99
N ILE A 358 -0.77 -11.49 3.33
CA ILE A 358 0.49 -12.22 3.11
C ILE A 358 1.24 -12.48 4.41
N ARG A 359 1.21 -11.53 5.36
CA ARG A 359 1.82 -11.72 6.67
C ARG A 359 1.19 -12.90 7.41
N ASN A 360 -0.13 -12.97 7.47
CA ASN A 360 -0.82 -14.07 8.11
C ASN A 360 -0.54 -15.40 7.39
N TYR A 361 -0.43 -15.39 6.06
CA TYR A 361 -0.01 -16.57 5.31
C TYR A 361 1.42 -17.02 5.65
N GLU A 362 2.38 -16.09 5.77
CA GLU A 362 3.76 -16.42 6.15
C GLU A 362 3.87 -16.96 7.57
N ILE A 363 3.15 -16.37 8.53
CA ILE A 363 3.15 -16.84 9.93
C ILE A 363 2.65 -18.29 10.02
N ASN A 364 1.77 -18.70 9.10
CA ASN A 364 1.32 -20.08 8.94
C ASN A 364 2.27 -20.98 8.12
N GLY A 365 3.50 -20.53 7.84
CA GLY A 365 4.54 -21.27 7.10
C GLY A 365 4.43 -21.15 5.58
N GLY A 366 3.54 -20.29 5.08
CA GLY A 366 3.42 -19.97 3.66
C GLY A 366 4.62 -19.18 3.14
N ASN A 367 4.84 -19.23 1.82
CA ASN A 367 5.83 -18.39 1.16
C ASN A 367 5.12 -17.39 0.24
N MET A 368 5.15 -16.11 0.62
CA MET A 368 4.50 -15.02 -0.12
C MET A 368 5.00 -14.86 -1.57
N LYS A 369 6.27 -15.21 -1.85
CA LYS A 369 6.82 -15.20 -3.21
C LYS A 369 6.11 -16.21 -4.12
N ASN A 370 5.49 -17.25 -3.59
CA ASN A 370 4.78 -18.21 -4.44
C ASN A 370 3.39 -17.74 -4.86
N ILE A 371 2.82 -16.74 -4.17
CA ILE A 371 1.45 -16.28 -4.40
C ILE A 371 1.38 -14.86 -4.97
N HIS A 372 2.43 -14.05 -4.84
CA HIS A 372 2.38 -12.62 -5.17
C HIS A 372 1.89 -12.32 -6.59
N ALA A 373 2.41 -13.02 -7.60
CA ALA A 373 2.03 -12.79 -8.99
C ALA A 373 0.52 -13.03 -9.22
N LYS A 374 -0.03 -14.08 -8.59
CA LYS A 374 -1.46 -14.39 -8.66
C LYS A 374 -2.31 -13.43 -7.84
N MET A 375 -1.83 -13.00 -6.67
CA MET A 375 -2.51 -12.03 -5.83
C MET A 375 -2.69 -10.68 -6.54
N VAL A 376 -1.60 -10.12 -7.07
CA VAL A 376 -1.63 -8.83 -7.78
C VAL A 376 -2.34 -8.94 -9.13
N GLY A 377 -2.20 -10.07 -9.83
CA GLY A 377 -2.72 -10.21 -11.18
C GLY A 377 -4.14 -10.73 -11.32
N GLU A 378 -4.68 -11.39 -10.29
CA GLU A 378 -6.01 -12.02 -10.37
C GLU A 378 -6.91 -11.74 -9.16
N CYS A 379 -6.34 -11.46 -7.98
CA CYS A 379 -7.11 -11.40 -6.73
C CYS A 379 -7.50 -9.97 -6.35
N ILE A 380 -6.64 -8.99 -6.62
CA ILE A 380 -6.80 -7.60 -6.18
C ILE A 380 -7.32 -6.73 -7.33
N HIS A 381 -8.52 -6.19 -7.18
CA HIS A 381 -9.17 -5.30 -8.14
C HIS A 381 -9.25 -3.88 -7.59
N GLY A 382 -8.71 -2.93 -8.35
CA GLY A 382 -8.70 -1.50 -7.98
C GLY A 382 -9.23 -0.65 -9.12
N PHE A 383 -10.09 0.31 -8.83
CA PHE A 383 -10.66 1.19 -9.84
C PHE A 383 -10.56 2.66 -9.43
N ASP A 384 -10.17 3.51 -10.37
CA ASP A 384 -10.18 4.96 -10.17
C ASP A 384 -10.42 5.67 -11.51
N VAL A 385 -10.90 6.91 -11.49
CA VAL A 385 -11.05 7.75 -12.69
C VAL A 385 -9.76 8.50 -13.05
N LEU A 386 -8.81 8.59 -12.12
CA LEU A 386 -7.54 9.27 -12.29
C LEU A 386 -6.43 8.30 -12.71
N PRO A 387 -5.75 8.52 -13.86
CA PRO A 387 -4.60 7.73 -14.26
C PRO A 387 -3.46 7.73 -13.23
N SER A 388 -3.28 8.83 -12.49
CA SER A 388 -2.28 8.95 -11.43
C SER A 388 -2.57 8.03 -10.24
N ALA A 389 -3.84 7.87 -9.87
CA ALA A 389 -4.28 6.96 -8.80
C ALA A 389 -3.98 5.50 -9.18
N VAL A 390 -4.32 5.11 -10.40
CA VAL A 390 -4.03 3.77 -10.95
C VAL A 390 -2.53 3.50 -11.01
N HIS A 391 -1.73 4.47 -11.45
CA HIS A 391 -0.27 4.37 -11.44
C HIS A 391 0.27 4.11 -10.02
N LEU A 392 -0.13 4.92 -9.03
CA LEU A 392 0.35 4.78 -7.65
C LEU A 392 -0.12 3.47 -7.02
N THR A 393 -1.37 3.06 -7.26
CA THR A 393 -1.91 1.79 -6.76
C THR A 393 -1.15 0.60 -7.33
N ALA A 394 -0.92 0.59 -8.65
CA ALA A 394 -0.19 -0.49 -9.30
C ALA A 394 1.28 -0.55 -8.86
N SER A 395 1.93 0.61 -8.68
CA SER A 395 3.27 0.68 -8.09
C SER A 395 3.31 0.13 -6.68
N ALA A 396 2.40 0.58 -5.80
CA ALA A 396 2.38 0.15 -4.40
C ALA A 396 2.16 -1.36 -4.24
N LEU A 397 1.31 -1.96 -5.08
CA LEU A 397 1.11 -3.41 -5.11
C LEU A 397 2.34 -4.15 -5.64
N ALA A 398 2.94 -3.68 -6.73
CA ALA A 398 4.13 -4.30 -7.31
C ALA A 398 5.37 -4.16 -6.41
N ASP A 399 5.47 -3.08 -5.66
CA ASP A 399 6.58 -2.79 -4.74
C ASP A 399 6.68 -3.77 -3.56
N VAL A 400 5.62 -4.54 -3.29
CA VAL A 400 5.67 -5.61 -2.28
C VAL A 400 6.71 -6.68 -2.68
N PHE A 401 6.81 -7.01 -3.99
CA PHE A 401 7.89 -7.85 -4.55
C PHE A 401 8.34 -7.35 -5.93
N PRO A 402 9.21 -6.33 -6.02
CA PRO A 402 9.59 -5.69 -7.28
C PRO A 402 10.25 -6.64 -8.29
N SER A 403 10.92 -7.70 -7.83
CA SER A 403 11.58 -8.67 -8.70
C SER A 403 10.63 -9.67 -9.34
N MET A 404 9.38 -9.73 -8.87
CA MET A 404 8.36 -10.65 -9.35
C MET A 404 7.50 -10.00 -10.42
N ILE A 405 7.34 -10.69 -11.54
CA ILE A 405 6.56 -10.18 -12.67
C ILE A 405 5.21 -10.87 -12.68
N PHE A 406 4.15 -10.07 -12.73
CA PHE A 406 2.80 -10.50 -13.03
C PHE A 406 2.45 -10.15 -14.48
N GLU A 407 1.55 -10.92 -15.09
CA GLU A 407 1.19 -10.73 -16.49
C GLU A 407 0.20 -9.58 -16.68
N GLU A 408 -0.75 -9.42 -15.79
CA GLU A 408 -1.77 -8.38 -15.84
C GLU A 408 -2.01 -7.84 -14.44
N SER A 409 -2.45 -6.59 -14.30
CA SER A 409 -2.99 -6.08 -13.05
C SER A 409 -4.49 -5.82 -13.24
N LYS A 410 -5.31 -6.13 -12.24
CA LYS A 410 -6.73 -5.78 -12.24
C LYS A 410 -6.99 -4.39 -11.62
N VAL A 411 -5.96 -3.54 -11.62
CA VAL A 411 -6.09 -2.09 -11.34
C VAL A 411 -6.32 -1.35 -12.66
N ALA A 412 -7.41 -0.59 -12.75
CA ALA A 412 -7.85 0.00 -14.01
C ALA A 412 -8.38 1.44 -13.87
N THR A 413 -8.09 2.26 -14.90
CA THR A 413 -8.65 3.60 -15.01
C THR A 413 -10.05 3.50 -15.62
N THR A 414 -11.08 3.90 -14.89
CA THR A 414 -12.47 3.94 -15.35
C THR A 414 -12.75 5.21 -16.15
N PHE A 415 -13.59 5.11 -17.19
CA PHE A 415 -13.91 6.27 -18.03
C PHE A 415 -14.94 7.17 -17.36
N LEU A 416 -14.71 8.48 -17.44
CA LEU A 416 -15.63 9.50 -16.97
C LEU A 416 -16.00 10.43 -18.12
N GLY A 417 -17.29 10.63 -18.36
CA GLY A 417 -17.79 11.41 -19.49
C GLY A 417 -17.99 10.58 -20.76
N MET A 418 -17.87 11.23 -21.93
CA MET A 418 -18.10 10.55 -23.21
C MET A 418 -16.87 9.76 -23.65
N HIS A 419 -17.03 8.46 -23.81
CA HIS A 419 -16.01 7.56 -24.34
C HIS A 419 -16.64 6.52 -25.27
N GLY A 420 -16.08 6.34 -26.47
CA GLY A 420 -16.60 5.39 -27.46
C GLY A 420 -18.07 5.63 -27.85
N GLY A 421 -18.54 6.88 -27.82
CA GLY A 421 -19.94 7.24 -28.11
C GLY A 421 -20.93 6.98 -26.98
N ALA A 422 -20.49 6.47 -25.82
CA ALA A 422 -21.30 6.23 -24.64
C ALA A 422 -20.92 7.17 -23.48
N LEU A 423 -21.89 7.49 -22.63
CA LEU A 423 -21.69 8.28 -21.42
C LEU A 423 -21.35 7.36 -20.24
N HIS A 424 -20.21 7.60 -19.59
CA HIS A 424 -19.70 6.83 -18.45
C HIS A 424 -19.60 7.68 -17.18
N LEU A 425 -19.78 7.05 -16.02
CA LEU A 425 -19.76 7.66 -14.69
C LEU A 425 -18.55 7.23 -13.84
N GLY A 426 -17.47 6.79 -14.47
CA GLY A 426 -16.30 6.26 -13.75
C GLY A 426 -16.61 4.96 -13.03
N SER A 427 -16.13 4.81 -11.80
CA SER A 427 -16.41 3.63 -10.98
C SER A 427 -17.88 3.47 -10.58
N LEU A 428 -18.71 4.52 -10.66
CA LEU A 428 -20.14 4.41 -10.36
C LEU A 428 -20.87 3.44 -11.28
N ASP A 429 -20.32 3.25 -12.48
CA ASP A 429 -20.82 2.33 -13.48
C ASP A 429 -20.66 0.85 -13.06
N LEU A 430 -19.96 0.55 -11.96
CA LEU A 430 -19.83 -0.79 -11.35
C LEU A 430 -21.12 -1.28 -10.67
N ILE A 431 -22.08 -0.38 -10.38
CA ILE A 431 -23.40 -0.78 -9.85
C ILE A 431 -24.20 -1.61 -10.84
N LEU A 432 -23.87 -1.52 -12.14
CA LEU A 432 -24.59 -2.21 -13.20
C LEU A 432 -24.14 -3.68 -13.28
N GLU A 433 -25.12 -4.55 -13.49
CA GLU A 433 -24.92 -5.99 -13.64
C GLU A 433 -24.05 -6.32 -14.85
N THR A 434 -24.44 -5.80 -16.01
CA THR A 434 -23.62 -5.76 -17.22
C THR A 434 -23.24 -4.31 -17.42
N PRO A 435 -22.04 -3.93 -16.97
CA PRO A 435 -21.76 -2.54 -16.92
C PRO A 435 -21.58 -2.07 -18.41
N THR A 436 -22.48 -1.19 -18.90
CA THR A 436 -22.79 -1.00 -20.34
C THR A 436 -21.64 -0.51 -21.23
N PHE A 437 -21.41 -1.28 -22.30
CA PHE A 437 -20.63 -1.08 -23.55
C PHE A 437 -19.09 -1.02 -23.50
N ASP A 438 -18.55 -2.14 -24.00
CA ASP A 438 -17.21 -2.56 -24.48
C ASP A 438 -15.95 -2.22 -23.69
N GLN A 439 -15.90 -1.13 -22.93
CA GLN A 439 -14.66 -0.72 -22.27
C GLN A 439 -15.00 -0.06 -20.96
N LYS A 440 -15.07 -0.84 -19.86
CA LYS A 440 -15.25 -0.26 -18.53
C LYS A 440 -13.92 -0.05 -17.88
N GLY A 441 -13.26 0.95 -18.46
CA GLY A 441 -11.94 1.34 -18.13
C GLY A 441 -10.89 0.65 -18.99
N MET A 442 -9.66 0.99 -18.69
CA MET A 442 -8.50 0.53 -19.41
C MET A 442 -7.71 -0.37 -18.49
N LEU A 443 -7.72 -1.67 -18.79
CA LEU A 443 -6.81 -2.61 -18.16
C LEU A 443 -5.42 -2.22 -18.59
N ILE A 444 -4.55 -2.20 -17.59
CA ILE A 444 -3.16 -2.06 -17.86
C ILE A 444 -2.51 -3.44 -17.81
N THR A 445 -2.13 -3.93 -18.98
CA THR A 445 -1.58 -5.28 -19.13
C THR A 445 -0.12 -5.25 -19.57
N SER A 446 0.52 -6.41 -19.41
CA SER A 446 1.70 -6.89 -20.15
C SER A 446 1.91 -6.31 -21.55
N GLY A 447 0.86 -6.35 -22.37
CA GLY A 447 0.92 -6.00 -23.79
C GLY A 447 0.46 -4.58 -24.14
N GLY A 448 0.16 -3.75 -23.14
CA GLY A 448 -0.38 -2.41 -23.34
C GLY A 448 -1.78 -2.20 -22.78
N GLU A 449 -2.46 -1.19 -23.30
CA GLU A 449 -3.86 -0.92 -22.95
C GLU A 449 -4.75 -1.95 -23.60
N LYS A 450 -5.37 -2.76 -22.76
CA LYS A 450 -6.50 -3.56 -23.16
C LYS A 450 -7.76 -2.91 -22.61
N PRO A 451 -8.88 -2.92 -23.35
CA PRO A 451 -10.15 -2.60 -22.74
C PRO A 451 -10.35 -3.51 -21.52
N TYR A 452 -10.68 -2.92 -20.37
CA TYR A 452 -11.22 -3.70 -19.27
C TYR A 452 -12.65 -4.05 -19.66
N HIS A 453 -12.90 -5.29 -20.08
CA HIS A 453 -14.21 -5.66 -20.60
C HIS A 453 -15.22 -5.88 -19.46
N SER A 454 -16.42 -5.35 -19.65
CA SER A 454 -17.50 -5.46 -18.67
C SER A 454 -17.93 -6.90 -18.37
N HIS A 455 -17.67 -7.84 -19.27
CA HIS A 455 -17.89 -9.27 -19.03
C HIS A 455 -17.02 -9.81 -17.89
N GLU A 456 -15.86 -9.22 -17.61
CA GLU A 456 -14.94 -9.70 -16.57
C GLU A 456 -15.52 -9.45 -15.18
N LEU A 457 -16.32 -8.39 -15.03
CA LEU A 457 -16.98 -8.03 -13.78
C LEU A 457 -18.44 -8.47 -13.72
N HIS A 458 -18.97 -9.02 -14.82
CA HIS A 458 -20.36 -9.45 -14.88
C HIS A 458 -20.57 -10.64 -13.94
N GLY A 459 -21.50 -10.49 -13.00
CA GLY A 459 -21.75 -11.50 -11.96
C GLY A 459 -20.57 -11.75 -11.01
N MET A 460 -19.46 -11.01 -11.14
CA MET A 460 -18.31 -11.14 -10.25
C MET A 460 -18.67 -10.55 -8.88
N LEU A 461 -18.54 -11.39 -7.87
CA LEU A 461 -18.65 -11.04 -6.46
C LEU A 461 -17.29 -11.18 -5.77
N PHE A 462 -17.11 -10.41 -4.71
CA PHE A 462 -15.86 -10.25 -3.97
C PHE A 462 -16.00 -10.76 -2.53
N ASP A 463 -14.95 -11.38 -2.02
CA ASP A 463 -14.88 -11.86 -0.64
C ASP A 463 -14.64 -10.69 0.32
N MET A 464 -13.93 -9.65 -0.14
CA MET A 464 -13.68 -8.44 0.62
C MET A 464 -13.85 -7.20 -0.26
N VAL A 465 -14.56 -6.20 0.25
CA VAL A 465 -14.61 -4.86 -0.36
C VAL A 465 -14.10 -3.86 0.66
N ILE A 466 -13.03 -3.13 0.31
CA ILE A 466 -12.41 -2.14 1.18
C ILE A 466 -12.26 -0.81 0.43
N MET A 467 -12.68 0.32 1.01
CA MET A 467 -12.56 1.62 0.35
C MET A 467 -12.67 2.83 1.29
N ASN A 468 -12.13 3.95 0.83
CA ASN A 468 -12.40 5.29 1.33
C ASN A 468 -13.08 6.09 0.20
N PRO A 469 -14.41 5.99 0.06
CA PRO A 469 -15.12 6.57 -1.07
C PRO A 469 -15.11 8.11 -1.04
N PRO A 470 -15.29 8.79 -2.18
CA PRO A 470 -15.38 10.24 -2.25
C PRO A 470 -16.58 10.78 -1.43
N PHE A 471 -16.32 11.81 -0.62
CA PHE A 471 -17.31 12.40 0.30
C PHE A 471 -18.07 13.62 -0.26
N THR A 472 -17.98 13.90 -1.56
CA THR A 472 -18.64 15.07 -2.13
C THR A 472 -20.16 14.94 -2.03
N SER A 473 -20.78 15.77 -1.19
CA SER A 473 -22.23 15.98 -1.19
C SER A 473 -22.59 16.97 -2.29
N ASN A 474 -23.84 16.93 -2.76
CA ASN A 474 -24.38 17.90 -3.72
C ASN A 474 -24.55 19.33 -3.13
N THR A 475 -23.90 19.62 -2.00
CA THR A 475 -24.09 20.82 -1.19
C THR A 475 -22.76 21.39 -0.69
N ARG A 476 -22.16 22.34 -1.44
CA ARG A 476 -21.95 23.75 -1.00
C ARG A 476 -20.94 24.54 -1.85
N GLU A 477 -21.41 25.64 -2.44
CA GLU A 477 -21.06 27.06 -2.15
C GLU A 477 -21.76 27.93 -3.23
N GLY A 478 -22.62 28.87 -2.84
CA GLY A 478 -23.19 29.87 -3.76
C GLY A 478 -24.49 29.54 -4.50
N GLY A 479 -25.28 28.55 -4.05
CA GLY A 479 -26.69 28.41 -4.48
C GLY A 479 -26.93 27.99 -5.95
N ARG A 480 -25.93 27.42 -6.63
CA ARG A 480 -26.11 26.78 -7.94
C ARG A 480 -26.11 25.26 -7.79
N GLU A 481 -27.19 24.61 -8.22
CA GLU A 481 -27.28 23.15 -8.34
C GLU A 481 -26.24 22.67 -9.37
N GLY A 482 -25.16 22.05 -8.88
CA GLY A 482 -24.15 21.41 -9.70
C GLY A 482 -23.45 20.31 -8.90
N HIS A 483 -23.31 19.13 -9.49
CA HIS A 483 -22.62 17.99 -8.88
C HIS A 483 -21.12 18.32 -8.78
N ALA A 484 -20.65 18.59 -7.55
CA ALA A 484 -19.32 19.14 -7.28
C ALA A 484 -18.18 18.30 -7.88
N ILE A 485 -18.34 16.97 -7.95
CA ILE A 485 -17.32 16.05 -8.44
C ILE A 485 -17.12 16.09 -9.95
N PHE A 486 -18.16 16.14 -10.78
CA PHE A 486 -17.98 16.24 -12.23
C PHE A 486 -17.33 17.58 -12.60
N SER A 487 -17.61 18.63 -11.83
CA SER A 487 -16.99 19.94 -11.98
C SER A 487 -15.48 19.94 -11.69
N SER A 488 -14.99 19.03 -10.81
CA SER A 488 -13.55 18.91 -10.54
C SER A 488 -12.75 18.33 -11.71
N PHE A 489 -13.40 17.59 -12.62
CA PHE A 489 -12.80 17.03 -13.83
C PHE A 489 -12.88 17.95 -15.06
N GLY A 490 -13.33 19.21 -14.88
CA GLY A 490 -13.44 20.16 -15.99
C GLY A 490 -14.53 19.81 -17.01
N ILE A 491 -15.47 18.94 -16.63
CA ILE A 491 -16.61 18.53 -17.46
C ILE A 491 -17.58 19.70 -17.62
N ASP A 492 -18.08 19.95 -18.83
CA ASP A 492 -19.00 21.05 -19.09
C ASP A 492 -20.38 20.85 -18.44
N ALA A 493 -21.11 21.95 -18.19
CA ALA A 493 -22.38 21.92 -17.45
C ALA A 493 -23.48 21.08 -18.13
N LYS A 494 -23.49 20.98 -19.46
CA LYS A 494 -24.48 20.18 -20.20
C LYS A 494 -24.22 18.69 -19.94
N MET A 495 -22.96 18.29 -20.03
CA MET A 495 -22.53 16.92 -19.75
C MET A 495 -22.79 16.54 -18.29
N GLN A 496 -22.48 17.43 -17.33
CA GLN A 496 -22.78 17.21 -15.92
C GLN A 496 -24.26 16.87 -15.68
N LYS A 497 -25.18 17.59 -16.35
CA LYS A 497 -26.63 17.34 -16.23
C LYS A 497 -27.03 15.96 -16.75
N GLU A 498 -26.44 15.51 -17.86
CA GLU A 498 -26.71 14.17 -18.39
C GLU A 498 -26.13 13.07 -17.49
N MET A 499 -24.93 13.28 -16.95
CA MET A 499 -24.31 12.37 -15.98
C MET A 499 -25.17 12.22 -14.73
N SER A 500 -25.67 13.34 -14.19
CA SER A 500 -26.55 13.38 -13.01
C SER A 500 -27.86 12.63 -13.23
N LYS A 501 -28.47 12.76 -14.41
CA LYS A 501 -29.67 11.99 -14.78
C LYS A 501 -29.39 10.49 -14.83
N ARG A 502 -28.25 10.11 -15.42
CA ARG A 502 -27.82 8.71 -15.50
C ARG A 502 -27.56 8.14 -14.11
N GLU A 503 -26.85 8.86 -13.25
CA GLU A 503 -26.58 8.48 -11.86
C GLU A 503 -27.88 8.18 -11.11
N LYS A 504 -28.83 9.12 -11.11
CA LYS A 504 -30.14 8.93 -10.47
C LYS A 504 -30.88 7.70 -11.00
N LYS A 505 -30.76 7.41 -12.30
CA LYS A 505 -31.40 6.26 -12.94
C LYS A 505 -30.78 4.94 -12.47
N ILE A 506 -29.46 4.83 -12.42
CA ILE A 506 -28.79 3.57 -12.11
C ILE A 506 -28.80 3.23 -10.61
N PHE A 507 -29.02 4.23 -9.75
CA PHE A 507 -29.11 4.06 -8.29
C PHE A 507 -30.54 4.11 -7.71
N HIS A 508 -31.57 4.22 -8.55
CA HIS A 508 -32.97 4.47 -8.13
C HIS A 508 -33.48 3.53 -7.03
N GLU A 509 -33.11 2.25 -7.07
CA GLU A 509 -33.58 1.20 -6.16
C GLU A 509 -32.47 0.68 -5.22
N THR A 510 -31.55 1.56 -4.85
CA THR A 510 -30.43 1.22 -3.98
C THR A 510 -30.49 1.97 -2.64
N CYS A 511 -29.53 1.70 -1.75
CA CYS A 511 -29.38 2.46 -0.51
C CYS A 511 -28.82 3.88 -0.71
N ALA A 512 -28.45 4.25 -1.95
CA ALA A 512 -27.85 5.54 -2.24
C ALA A 512 -28.82 6.72 -2.05
N ASP A 513 -28.28 7.85 -1.60
CA ASP A 513 -29.01 9.11 -1.42
C ASP A 513 -28.14 10.29 -1.83
N GLY A 514 -28.62 11.10 -2.77
CA GLY A 514 -27.88 12.25 -3.30
C GLY A 514 -27.54 13.32 -2.25
N ASN A 515 -28.25 13.36 -1.11
CA ASN A 515 -27.93 14.25 0.01
C ASN A 515 -26.87 13.66 0.96
N ALA A 516 -26.70 12.33 0.99
CA ALA A 516 -25.59 11.67 1.68
C ALA A 516 -24.27 11.79 0.90
N GLY A 517 -24.36 12.22 -0.37
CA GLY A 517 -23.22 12.33 -1.27
C GLY A 517 -22.83 11.00 -1.88
N GLU A 518 -21.77 11.02 -2.69
CA GLU A 518 -21.36 9.85 -3.48
C GLU A 518 -20.91 8.65 -2.65
N ALA A 519 -20.46 8.87 -1.42
CA ALA A 519 -20.13 7.77 -0.51
C ALA A 519 -21.30 6.79 -0.33
N SER A 520 -22.56 7.25 -0.43
CA SER A 520 -23.74 6.37 -0.43
C SER A 520 -23.93 5.57 -1.72
N ASN A 521 -23.53 6.12 -2.88
CA ASN A 521 -23.49 5.40 -4.16
C ASN A 521 -22.46 4.26 -4.10
N PHE A 522 -21.26 4.55 -3.58
CA PHE A 522 -20.21 3.55 -3.41
C PHE A 522 -20.60 2.46 -2.40
N MET A 523 -21.36 2.80 -1.36
CA MET A 523 -21.94 1.83 -0.45
C MET A 523 -22.89 0.85 -1.17
N ALA A 524 -23.74 1.35 -2.07
CA ALA A 524 -24.61 0.50 -2.88
C ALA A 524 -23.82 -0.42 -3.83
N ILE A 525 -22.70 0.05 -4.37
CA ILE A 525 -21.79 -0.78 -5.19
C ILE A 525 -21.18 -1.88 -4.33
N ALA A 526 -20.70 -1.54 -3.13
CA ALA A 526 -20.14 -2.49 -2.18
C ALA A 526 -21.13 -3.61 -1.86
N ASP A 527 -22.36 -3.26 -1.45
CA ASP A 527 -23.42 -4.22 -1.14
C ASP A 527 -23.73 -5.14 -2.32
N ARG A 528 -23.80 -4.59 -3.54
CA ARG A 528 -24.09 -5.40 -4.74
C ARG A 528 -22.95 -6.33 -5.12
N LYS A 529 -21.70 -5.95 -4.86
CA LYS A 529 -20.50 -6.67 -5.31
C LYS A 529 -19.91 -7.59 -4.24
N LEU A 530 -20.37 -7.51 -2.99
CA LEU A 530 -19.91 -8.39 -1.92
C LEU A 530 -20.63 -9.76 -1.99
N LYS A 531 -19.89 -10.84 -1.78
CA LYS A 531 -20.46 -12.18 -1.63
C LYS A 531 -21.23 -12.29 -0.31
N PRO A 532 -22.26 -13.16 -0.22
CA PRO A 532 -22.78 -13.61 1.07
C PRO A 532 -21.65 -14.17 1.94
N GLY A 533 -21.53 -13.67 3.18
CA GLY A 533 -20.43 -14.02 4.10
C GLY A 533 -19.11 -13.28 3.84
N GLY A 534 -19.06 -12.35 2.88
CA GLY A 534 -17.89 -11.49 2.66
C GLY A 534 -17.79 -10.35 3.67
N THR A 535 -16.62 -9.70 3.72
CA THR A 535 -16.31 -8.61 4.67
C THR A 535 -16.28 -7.25 3.97
N LEU A 536 -16.91 -6.26 4.60
CA LEU A 536 -16.96 -4.87 4.13
C LEU A 536 -16.16 -3.95 5.06
N GLY A 537 -15.19 -3.22 4.52
CA GLY A 537 -14.40 -2.23 5.25
C GLY A 537 -14.50 -0.85 4.64
N LEU A 538 -15.02 0.14 5.39
CA LEU A 538 -15.31 1.46 4.85
C LEU A 538 -14.85 2.58 5.77
N VAL A 539 -14.29 3.63 5.18
CA VAL A 539 -14.13 4.94 5.83
C VAL A 539 -15.30 5.82 5.39
N LEU A 540 -16.22 6.15 6.29
CA LEU A 540 -17.41 6.95 5.97
C LEU A 540 -17.52 8.20 6.87
N PRO A 541 -18.25 9.24 6.45
CA PRO A 541 -18.49 10.40 7.31
C PRO A 541 -19.28 9.98 8.55
N ALA A 542 -19.00 10.61 9.71
CA ALA A 542 -19.71 10.34 10.97
C ALA A 542 -21.24 10.53 10.86
N THR A 543 -21.70 11.33 9.87
CA THR A 543 -23.13 11.51 9.57
C THR A 543 -23.83 10.22 9.13
N LEU A 544 -23.11 9.16 8.76
CA LEU A 544 -23.67 7.83 8.55
C LEU A 544 -24.48 7.36 9.76
N VAL A 545 -24.01 7.64 10.98
CA VAL A 545 -24.60 7.12 12.22
C VAL A 545 -25.93 7.80 12.55
N SER A 546 -26.06 9.10 12.29
CA SER A 546 -27.21 9.89 12.77
C SER A 546 -27.94 10.70 11.68
N GLY A 547 -27.32 10.93 10.53
CA GLY A 547 -27.86 11.78 9.46
C GLY A 547 -29.10 11.17 8.80
N SER A 548 -30.11 12.00 8.51
CA SER A 548 -31.36 11.57 7.87
C SER A 548 -31.13 11.02 6.46
N SER A 549 -30.22 11.62 5.69
CA SER A 549 -29.86 11.16 4.33
C SER A 549 -29.24 9.75 4.29
N TRP A 550 -28.80 9.22 5.43
CA TRP A 550 -28.17 7.90 5.54
C TRP A 550 -29.13 6.80 6.02
N ILE A 551 -30.44 7.10 6.15
CA ILE A 551 -31.42 6.15 6.70
C ILE A 551 -31.49 4.85 5.90
N LYS A 552 -31.53 4.94 4.56
CA LYS A 552 -31.56 3.77 3.67
C LYS A 552 -30.32 2.90 3.83
N THR A 553 -29.14 3.52 3.97
CA THR A 553 -27.88 2.80 4.22
C THR A 553 -27.91 2.09 5.56
N ARG A 554 -28.38 2.74 6.63
CA ARG A 554 -28.49 2.10 7.95
C ARG A 554 -29.51 0.96 7.96
N GLU A 555 -30.64 1.11 7.27
CA GLU A 555 -31.62 0.03 7.10
C GLU A 555 -31.03 -1.15 6.35
N MET A 556 -30.30 -0.90 5.27
CA MET A 556 -29.60 -1.93 4.51
C MET A 556 -28.57 -2.66 5.39
N LEU A 557 -27.72 -1.92 6.13
CA LEU A 557 -26.74 -2.48 7.06
C LEU A 557 -27.42 -3.36 8.12
N LYS A 558 -28.50 -2.87 8.73
CA LYS A 558 -29.26 -3.61 9.75
C LYS A 558 -29.87 -4.92 9.21
N LEU A 559 -30.30 -4.93 7.95
CA LEU A 559 -31.02 -6.06 7.35
C LEU A 559 -30.09 -7.12 6.76
N LYS A 560 -28.90 -6.74 6.28
CA LYS A 560 -28.03 -7.62 5.49
C LYS A 560 -26.69 -7.95 6.13
N TYR A 561 -26.27 -7.21 7.16
CA TYR A 561 -24.94 -7.33 7.76
C TYR A 561 -25.02 -7.66 9.25
N GLU A 562 -24.06 -8.44 9.72
CA GLU A 562 -23.84 -8.81 11.12
C GLU A 562 -22.45 -8.32 11.56
N ASP A 563 -22.12 -8.44 12.85
CA ASP A 563 -20.80 -8.07 13.42
C ASP A 563 -20.32 -6.64 13.08
N LEU A 564 -21.24 -5.68 13.11
CA LEU A 564 -20.96 -4.28 12.78
C LEU A 564 -20.02 -3.63 13.82
N ILE A 565 -18.78 -3.42 13.43
CA ILE A 565 -17.79 -2.67 14.20
C ILE A 565 -17.78 -1.21 13.71
N VAL A 566 -18.08 -0.27 14.61
CA VAL A 566 -17.99 1.17 14.33
C VAL A 566 -16.88 1.76 15.18
N VAL A 567 -15.83 2.27 14.53
CA VAL A 567 -14.74 2.99 15.18
C VAL A 567 -14.83 4.47 14.80
N SER A 568 -14.94 5.34 15.79
CA SER A 568 -14.80 6.79 15.63
C SER A 568 -13.47 7.21 16.25
N ILE A 569 -12.68 7.97 15.50
CA ILE A 569 -11.36 8.48 15.92
C ILE A 569 -11.44 9.99 16.08
#